data_AF-A0AA39U4U8-F1
#
_entry.id   AF-A0AA39U4U8-F1
#
_cell.length_a   1.000
_cell.length_b   1.000
_cell.length_c   1.000
_cell.angle_alpha   90.00
_cell.angle_beta   90.00
_cell.angle_gamma   90.00
#
_symmetry.space_group_name_H-M   'P 1'
#
loop_
_entity.id
_entity.type
_entity.pdbx_description
1 polymer ?
#
loop_
_entity_poly.entity_id
_entity_poly.type
_entity_poly.pdbx_seq_one_letter_code
_entity_poly.pdbx_strand_id
1 'polypeptide(L)'
;MEALCPIDRGTLDGQGACVPDICDREINNILAYIYHGKDARITLILDCCFAGGITEALLNGDVRTAHSLPPGSFVRMLNSAKERTEDWHGYRDVWCAEKWTHENMNPYTVLGACEDYQFARECEDGGGYSGVFTRALVKALTSSPLQKEATYYNLIHLLTALLRRNIQHPMLAGDRVRERLWL
;
A
#
# COMPACT_ATOMS: atom_id res chain seq x y z
N MET A 1 -9.55 -8.85 -4.36
CA MET A 1 -9.19 -7.67 -5.19
C MET A 1 -9.32 -6.55 -4.22
N GLU A 2 -8.20 -5.95 -3.91
CA GLU A 2 -8.12 -4.95 -2.86
C GLU A 2 -8.04 -3.56 -3.49
N ALA A 3 -8.40 -2.55 -2.71
CA ALA A 3 -8.39 -1.18 -3.18
C ALA A 3 -7.89 -0.22 -2.10
N LEU A 4 -7.06 0.73 -2.51
CA LEU A 4 -6.81 1.91 -1.71
C LEU A 4 -8.05 2.80 -1.77
N CYS A 5 -8.43 3.34 -0.62
CA CYS A 5 -9.59 4.20 -0.44
C CYS A 5 -9.11 5.65 -0.26
N PRO A 6 -9.09 6.49 -1.31
CA PRO A 6 -8.67 7.88 -1.18
C PRO A 6 -9.54 8.61 -0.15
N ILE A 7 -8.97 9.62 0.52
CA ILE A 7 -9.69 10.42 1.52
C ILE A 7 -10.85 11.19 0.90
N ASP A 8 -10.72 11.55 -0.38
CA ASP A 8 -11.69 12.26 -1.20
C ASP A 8 -12.60 11.31 -1.98
N ARG A 9 -12.58 10.00 -1.71
CA ARG A 9 -13.45 9.02 -2.40
C ARG A 9 -14.91 9.42 -2.31
N GLY A 10 -15.61 9.30 -3.44
CA GLY A 10 -17.03 9.66 -3.55
C GLY A 10 -17.31 11.17 -3.62
N THR A 11 -16.32 12.04 -3.40
CA THR A 11 -16.45 13.48 -3.68
C THR A 11 -16.35 13.73 -5.19
N LEU A 12 -16.82 14.90 -5.64
CA LEU A 12 -16.74 15.29 -7.06
C LEU A 12 -15.35 15.86 -7.37
N ASP A 13 -14.73 15.38 -8.44
CA ASP A 13 -13.52 15.96 -9.01
C ASP A 13 -13.82 17.27 -9.78
N GLY A 14 -12.76 17.86 -10.36
CA GLY A 14 -12.88 19.10 -11.14
C GLY A 14 -13.74 18.97 -12.42
N GLN A 15 -14.13 17.77 -12.80
CA GLN A 15 -14.96 17.44 -13.96
C GLN A 15 -16.38 17.02 -13.54
N GLY A 16 -16.69 17.03 -12.24
CA GLY A 16 -17.98 16.61 -11.71
C GLY A 16 -18.18 15.10 -11.67
N ALA A 17 -17.11 14.30 -11.83
CA ALA A 17 -17.16 12.86 -11.65
C ALA A 17 -16.78 12.49 -10.21
N CYS A 18 -17.41 11.46 -9.64
CA CYS A 18 -17.05 11.04 -8.30
C CYS A 18 -15.67 10.35 -8.30
N VAL A 19 -14.78 10.73 -7.37
CA VAL A 19 -13.47 10.10 -7.19
C VAL A 19 -13.63 8.62 -6.83
N PRO A 20 -13.11 7.68 -7.63
CA PRO A 20 -13.20 6.25 -7.33
C PRO A 20 -12.10 5.81 -6.34
N ASP A 21 -12.25 4.61 -5.79
CA ASP A 21 -11.13 3.89 -5.18
C ASP A 21 -10.06 3.55 -6.23
N ILE A 22 -8.88 3.11 -5.78
CA ILE A 22 -7.75 2.70 -6.65
C ILE A 22 -7.49 1.21 -6.42
N CYS A 23 -7.71 0.38 -7.44
CA CYS A 23 -7.53 -1.07 -7.28
C CYS A 23 -6.05 -1.47 -7.27
N ASP A 24 -5.75 -2.58 -6.60
CA ASP A 24 -4.44 -3.25 -6.60
C ASP A 24 -3.88 -3.44 -8.03
N ARG A 25 -4.74 -3.82 -8.98
CA ARG A 25 -4.41 -4.01 -10.40
C ARG A 25 -3.97 -2.72 -11.09
N GLU A 26 -4.61 -1.59 -10.78
CA GLU A 26 -4.20 -0.27 -11.29
C GLU A 26 -2.81 0.09 -10.78
N ILE A 27 -2.57 -0.10 -9.47
CA ILE A 27 -1.25 0.14 -8.84
C ILE A 27 -0.19 -0.70 -9.53
N ASN A 28 -0.45 -1.98 -9.76
CA ASN A 28 0.49 -2.86 -10.45
C ASN A 28 0.81 -2.38 -11.88
N ASN A 29 -0.18 -1.89 -12.64
CA ASN A 29 0.05 -1.33 -13.97
C ASN A 29 0.94 -0.08 -13.91
N ILE A 30 0.71 0.82 -12.94
CA ILE A 30 1.55 2.00 -12.70
C ILE A 30 2.99 1.59 -12.40
N LEU A 31 3.19 0.64 -11.48
CA LEU A 31 4.52 0.18 -11.09
C LEU A 31 5.25 -0.52 -12.23
N ALA A 32 4.55 -1.35 -13.01
CA ALA A 32 5.12 -2.00 -14.19
C ALA A 32 5.54 -0.98 -15.26
N TYR A 33 4.69 0.02 -15.53
CA TYR A 33 5.00 1.08 -16.48
C TYR A 33 6.25 1.87 -16.07
N ILE A 34 6.37 2.24 -14.79
CA ILE A 34 7.55 2.94 -14.27
C ILE A 34 8.80 2.03 -14.33
N TYR A 35 8.67 0.77 -13.92
CA TYR A 35 9.76 -0.21 -13.93
C TYR A 35 10.36 -0.35 -15.34
N HIS A 36 9.52 -0.62 -16.34
CA HIS A 36 9.96 -0.80 -17.72
C HIS A 36 10.47 0.50 -18.36
N GLY A 37 9.87 1.65 -18.03
CA GLY A 37 10.26 2.93 -18.60
C GLY A 37 11.58 3.48 -18.07
N LYS A 38 12.00 3.08 -16.87
CA LYS A 38 13.15 3.68 -16.17
C LYS A 38 14.21 2.69 -15.69
N ASP A 39 13.99 1.39 -15.88
CA ASP A 39 14.76 0.33 -15.21
C ASP A 39 14.90 0.60 -13.71
N ALA A 40 13.81 1.07 -13.11
CA ALA A 40 13.81 1.63 -11.76
C ALA A 40 13.71 0.53 -10.70
N ARG A 41 14.46 0.69 -9.62
CA ARG A 41 14.27 -0.10 -8.40
C ARG A 41 13.20 0.55 -7.53
N ILE A 42 12.02 -0.06 -7.49
CA ILE A 42 10.85 0.52 -6.83
C ILE A 42 10.59 -0.18 -5.49
N THR A 43 10.37 0.63 -4.45
CA THR A 43 9.82 0.19 -3.17
C THR A 43 8.49 0.89 -2.95
N LEU A 44 7.41 0.12 -2.81
CA LEU A 44 6.10 0.62 -2.42
C LEU A 44 5.97 0.49 -0.90
N ILE A 45 5.61 1.58 -0.23
CA ILE A 45 5.38 1.62 1.21
C ILE A 45 3.91 1.94 1.43
N LEU A 46 3.20 1.07 2.15
CA LEU A 46 1.77 1.17 2.42
C LEU A 46 1.54 1.21 3.93
N ASP A 47 1.17 2.39 4.43
CA ASP A 47 0.64 2.55 5.80
C ASP A 47 -0.88 2.64 5.76
N CYS A 48 -1.51 1.50 5.49
CA CYS A 48 -2.96 1.38 5.36
C CYS A 48 -3.44 0.00 5.84
N CYS A 49 -4.72 -0.07 6.21
CA CYS A 49 -5.35 -1.33 6.57
C CYS A 49 -5.54 -2.20 5.31
N PHE A 50 -5.44 -3.51 5.48
CA PHE A 50 -5.78 -4.47 4.42
C PHE A 50 -7.26 -4.90 4.50
N ALA A 51 -7.86 -4.88 5.70
CA ALA A 51 -9.24 -5.29 5.92
C ALA A 51 -10.23 -4.12 5.96
N GLY A 52 -11.38 -4.30 5.29
CA GLY A 52 -12.58 -3.44 5.42
C GLY A 52 -13.39 -3.67 6.71
N GLY A 53 -12.78 -4.20 7.76
CA GLY A 53 -13.43 -4.51 9.04
C GLY A 53 -13.71 -3.25 9.86
N ILE A 54 -14.80 -2.55 9.59
CA ILE A 54 -15.15 -1.28 10.27
C ILE A 54 -15.49 -1.51 11.76
N THR A 55 -16.00 -2.69 12.12
CA THR A 55 -16.60 -2.94 13.45
C THR A 55 -15.60 -2.94 14.61
N GLU A 56 -14.38 -3.46 14.42
CA GLU A 56 -13.38 -3.48 15.50
C GLU A 56 -12.53 -2.20 15.54
N ALA A 57 -12.29 -1.58 14.37
CA ALA A 57 -11.52 -0.34 14.23
C ALA A 57 -12.15 0.85 14.98
N LEU A 58 -13.49 0.96 14.97
CA LEU A 58 -14.22 2.05 15.62
C LEU A 58 -14.12 2.03 17.16
N LEU A 59 -13.82 0.89 17.77
CA LEU A 59 -13.83 0.76 19.23
C LEU A 59 -12.57 1.34 19.90
N ASN A 60 -11.45 1.42 19.17
CA ASN A 60 -10.17 1.83 19.74
C ASN A 60 -9.74 3.26 19.37
N GLY A 61 -10.38 3.88 18.37
CA GLY A 61 -10.13 5.28 17.97
C GLY A 61 -8.75 5.55 17.38
N ASP A 62 -7.92 4.52 17.20
CA ASP A 62 -6.55 4.60 16.70
C ASP A 62 -6.41 4.10 15.26
N VAL A 63 -7.52 3.90 14.55
CA VAL A 63 -7.55 3.41 13.17
C VAL A 63 -8.32 4.38 12.29
N ARG A 64 -7.75 4.79 11.16
CA ARG A 64 -8.47 5.58 10.16
C ARG A 64 -9.45 4.69 9.41
N THR A 65 -10.67 5.21 9.25
CA THR A 65 -11.73 4.54 8.49
C THR A 65 -12.14 5.39 7.28
N ALA A 66 -12.53 4.71 6.21
CA ALA A 66 -13.13 5.34 5.04
C ALA A 66 -14.64 5.05 5.02
N HIS A 67 -15.45 6.00 4.57
CA HIS A 67 -16.89 5.81 4.44
C HIS A 67 -17.20 4.73 3.40
N SER A 68 -18.10 3.79 3.70
CA SER A 68 -18.55 2.78 2.75
C SER A 68 -19.16 3.41 1.49
N LEU A 69 -18.85 2.85 0.33
CA LEU A 69 -19.43 3.25 -0.95
C LEU A 69 -20.66 2.40 -1.31
N PRO A 70 -21.60 2.92 -2.13
CA PRO A 70 -22.73 2.14 -2.61
C PRO A 70 -22.30 0.87 -3.35
N PRO A 71 -23.12 -0.19 -3.34
CA PRO A 71 -22.89 -1.38 -4.15
C PRO A 71 -22.64 -1.03 -5.63
N GLY A 72 -21.69 -1.72 -6.25
CA GLY A 72 -21.32 -1.47 -7.65
C GLY A 72 -20.27 -0.36 -7.87
N SER A 73 -19.86 0.36 -6.82
CA SER A 73 -18.82 1.40 -6.95
C SER A 73 -17.47 0.87 -7.48
N PHE A 74 -17.18 -0.42 -7.30
CA PHE A 74 -16.00 -1.07 -7.88
C PHE A 74 -15.99 -1.07 -9.42
N VAL A 75 -17.16 -1.01 -10.08
CA VAL A 75 -17.25 -0.92 -11.54
C VAL A 75 -16.65 0.39 -12.02
N ARG A 76 -16.97 1.49 -11.33
CA ARG A 76 -16.40 2.81 -11.64
C ARG A 76 -14.88 2.80 -11.42
N MET A 77 -14.42 2.23 -10.31
CA MET A 77 -12.99 2.05 -10.05
C MET A 77 -12.28 1.32 -11.20
N LEU A 78 -12.80 0.17 -11.64
CA LEU A 78 -12.16 -0.60 -12.71
C LEU A 78 -12.23 0.08 -14.07
N ASN A 79 -13.33 0.77 -14.39
CA ASN A 79 -13.42 1.55 -15.62
C ASN A 79 -12.43 2.71 -15.62
N SER A 80 -12.37 3.49 -14.53
CA SER A 80 -11.41 4.58 -14.41
C SER A 80 -9.96 4.09 -14.47
N ALA A 81 -9.66 2.94 -13.84
CA ALA A 81 -8.34 2.33 -13.94
C ALA A 81 -8.00 1.92 -15.38
N LYS A 82 -8.95 1.34 -16.11
CA LYS A 82 -8.77 0.97 -17.52
C LYS A 82 -8.56 2.21 -18.38
N GLU A 83 -9.45 3.19 -18.33
CA GLU A 83 -9.36 4.43 -19.10
C GLU A 83 -8.02 5.16 -18.89
N ARG A 84 -7.48 5.14 -17.66
CA ARG A 84 -6.19 5.77 -17.36
C ARG A 84 -4.97 5.02 -17.89
N THR A 85 -5.07 3.69 -18.04
CA THR A 85 -3.90 2.83 -18.21
C THR A 85 -3.92 1.96 -19.48
N GLU A 86 -5.03 1.91 -20.22
CA GLU A 86 -5.20 0.99 -21.36
C GLU A 86 -4.21 1.21 -22.51
N ASP A 87 -3.76 2.45 -22.69
CA ASP A 87 -2.78 2.82 -23.74
C ASP A 87 -1.32 2.63 -23.30
N TRP A 88 -1.08 2.18 -22.06
CA TRP A 88 0.29 2.03 -21.56
C TRP A 88 0.97 0.78 -22.11
N HIS A 89 2.24 0.92 -22.48
CA HIS A 89 3.06 -0.23 -22.83
C HIS A 89 3.16 -1.19 -21.64
N GLY A 90 2.82 -2.47 -21.86
CA GLY A 90 2.79 -3.48 -20.80
C GLY A 90 1.52 -3.47 -19.94
N TYR A 91 0.48 -2.73 -20.35
CA TYR A 91 -0.83 -2.75 -19.71
C TYR A 91 -1.39 -4.18 -19.57
N ARG A 92 -1.92 -4.47 -18.38
CA ARG A 92 -2.71 -5.67 -18.12
C ARG A 92 -4.14 -5.29 -17.78
N ASP A 93 -5.07 -6.01 -18.40
CA ASP A 93 -6.50 -5.75 -18.23
C ASP A 93 -6.92 -5.90 -16.76
N VAL A 94 -7.36 -4.80 -16.17
CA VAL A 94 -7.79 -4.71 -14.77
C VAL A 94 -9.06 -5.51 -14.50
N TRP A 95 -9.84 -5.86 -15.52
CA TRP A 95 -11.01 -6.72 -15.39
C TRP A 95 -10.66 -8.22 -15.39
N CYS A 96 -9.55 -8.60 -16.01
CA CYS A 96 -9.20 -9.99 -16.24
C CYS A 96 -8.37 -10.57 -15.08
N ALA A 97 -9.04 -11.17 -14.09
CA ALA A 97 -8.40 -11.71 -12.89
C ALA A 97 -7.27 -12.72 -13.19
N GLU A 98 -7.42 -13.52 -14.23
CA GLU A 98 -6.44 -14.54 -14.64
C GLU A 98 -5.09 -13.96 -15.08
N LYS A 99 -5.05 -12.68 -15.50
CA LYS A 99 -3.81 -11.98 -15.88
C LYS A 99 -3.00 -11.50 -14.66
N TRP A 100 -3.55 -11.64 -13.46
CA TRP A 100 -2.98 -11.17 -12.20
C TRP A 100 -2.53 -12.35 -11.35
N THR A 101 -1.53 -13.09 -11.84
CA THR A 101 -0.88 -14.19 -11.10
C THR A 101 0.37 -13.69 -10.37
N HIS A 102 0.70 -14.34 -9.25
CA HIS A 102 1.88 -14.02 -8.44
C HIS A 102 3.18 -13.92 -9.26
N GLU A 103 3.34 -14.77 -10.27
CA GLU A 103 4.54 -14.85 -11.13
C GLU A 103 4.78 -13.58 -11.96
N ASN A 104 3.74 -12.77 -12.20
CA ASN A 104 3.83 -11.58 -13.04
C ASN A 104 3.73 -10.27 -12.24
N MET A 105 3.57 -10.31 -10.91
CA MET A 105 3.10 -9.13 -10.18
C MET A 105 4.20 -8.30 -9.53
N ASN A 106 5.40 -8.82 -9.18
CA ASN A 106 6.25 -8.10 -8.21
C ASN A 106 7.76 -8.04 -8.51
N PRO A 107 8.22 -7.39 -9.60
CA PRO A 107 9.63 -6.99 -9.72
C PRO A 107 10.03 -5.91 -8.68
N TYR A 108 9.07 -5.37 -7.92
CA TYR A 108 9.23 -4.34 -6.90
C TYR A 108 9.04 -4.90 -5.50
N THR A 109 9.59 -4.20 -4.50
CA THR A 109 9.45 -4.56 -3.09
C THR A 109 8.25 -3.81 -2.48
N VAL A 110 7.41 -4.51 -1.73
CA VAL A 110 6.29 -3.93 -0.99
C VAL A 110 6.53 -4.06 0.50
N LEU A 111 6.38 -2.95 1.23
CA LEU A 111 6.34 -2.89 2.68
C LEU A 111 4.95 -2.44 3.11
N GLY A 112 4.22 -3.28 3.84
CA GLY A 112 2.90 -2.98 4.37
C GLY A 112 2.92 -2.84 5.89
N ALA A 113 2.05 -1.98 6.44
CA ALA A 113 1.99 -1.71 7.87
C ALA A 113 1.49 -2.88 8.73
N CYS A 114 0.61 -3.70 8.17
CA CYS A 114 -0.05 -4.78 8.89
C CYS A 114 -0.36 -5.97 7.96
N GLU A 115 -0.65 -7.13 8.54
CA GLU A 115 -1.15 -8.30 7.82
C GLU A 115 -2.61 -8.11 7.35
N ASP A 116 -3.11 -9.05 6.56
CA ASP A 116 -4.42 -8.97 5.89
C ASP A 116 -5.63 -8.94 6.85
N TYR A 117 -5.47 -9.48 8.05
CA TYR A 117 -6.47 -9.49 9.12
C TYR A 117 -6.24 -8.41 10.20
N GLN A 118 -5.33 -7.46 9.98
CA GLN A 118 -4.96 -6.44 10.96
C GLN A 118 -5.28 -5.01 10.48
N PHE A 119 -5.23 -4.08 11.43
CA PHE A 119 -5.39 -2.66 11.18
C PHE A 119 -4.06 -1.92 11.27
N ALA A 120 -3.82 -1.02 10.31
CA ALA A 120 -2.81 0.01 10.43
C ALA A 120 -3.29 1.07 11.43
N ARG A 121 -2.48 1.32 12.46
CA ARG A 121 -2.84 2.22 13.57
C ARG A 121 -2.15 3.57 13.45
N GLU A 122 -2.75 4.57 14.08
CA GLU A 122 -2.21 5.90 14.28
C GLU A 122 -1.93 6.14 15.77
N CYS A 123 -0.93 6.97 16.04
CA CYS A 123 -0.67 7.51 17.36
C CYS A 123 -0.69 9.03 17.31
N GLU A 124 -1.21 9.63 18.37
CA GLU A 124 -1.07 11.07 18.58
C GLU A 124 0.36 11.39 19.04
N ASP A 125 0.91 12.47 18.50
CA ASP A 125 2.13 13.11 18.93
C ASP A 125 1.92 14.63 19.04
N GLY A 126 2.94 15.35 19.54
CA GLY A 126 2.84 16.80 19.77
C GLY A 126 2.56 17.64 18.51
N GLY A 127 2.51 17.05 17.31
CA GLY A 127 2.17 17.70 16.05
C GLY A 127 0.92 17.16 15.35
N GLY A 128 0.21 16.18 15.91
CA GLY A 128 -1.00 15.59 15.33
C GLY A 128 -1.00 14.06 15.35
N TYR A 129 -1.63 13.44 14.36
CA TYR A 129 -1.68 11.98 14.22
C TYR A 129 -0.64 11.48 13.21
N SER A 130 0.10 10.45 13.58
CA SER A 130 1.06 9.76 12.71
C SER A 130 0.81 8.26 12.68
N GLY A 131 0.94 7.65 11.50
CA GLY A 131 0.88 6.20 11.34
C GLY A 131 1.99 5.52 12.16
N VAL A 132 1.60 4.56 13.01
CA VAL A 132 2.53 3.84 13.90
C VAL A 132 3.61 3.12 13.10
N PHE A 133 3.25 2.58 11.94
CA PHE A 133 4.19 1.90 11.04
C PHE A 133 5.16 2.91 10.40
N THR A 134 4.65 3.98 9.79
CA THR A 134 5.50 5.02 9.18
C THR A 134 6.46 5.62 10.19
N ARG A 135 6.00 5.89 11.42
CA ARG A 135 6.84 6.39 12.50
C ARG A 135 7.95 5.40 12.87
N ALA A 136 7.62 4.11 12.98
CA ALA A 136 8.62 3.07 13.22
C ALA A 136 9.62 2.94 12.06
N LEU A 137 9.15 3.08 10.82
CA LEU A 137 9.98 3.05 9.62
C LEU A 137 10.97 4.22 9.57
N VAL A 138 10.50 5.45 9.76
CA VAL A 138 11.37 6.62 9.83
C VAL A 138 12.40 6.45 10.96
N LYS A 139 11.98 5.98 12.14
CA LYS A 139 12.89 5.70 13.24
C LYS A 139 13.93 4.63 12.88
N ALA A 140 13.53 3.54 12.24
CA ALA A 140 14.42 2.46 11.83
C ALA A 140 15.48 2.95 10.84
N LEU A 141 15.07 3.77 9.86
CA LEU A 141 15.96 4.30 8.82
C LEU A 141 16.90 5.40 9.34
N THR A 142 16.53 6.13 10.39
CA THR A 142 17.31 7.27 10.91
C THR A 142 18.16 6.95 12.14
N SER A 143 17.89 5.88 12.89
CA SER A 143 18.55 5.60 14.19
C SER A 143 19.93 4.93 14.09
N SER A 144 20.49 4.78 12.90
CA SER A 144 21.78 4.12 12.61
C SER A 144 21.94 2.60 12.87
N PRO A 145 20.92 1.77 13.21
CA PRO A 145 21.14 0.33 13.37
C PRO A 145 21.32 -0.38 12.02
N LEU A 146 20.85 0.22 10.92
CA LEU A 146 20.95 -0.35 9.58
C LEU A 146 22.27 0.07 8.95
N GLN A 147 23.18 -0.90 8.80
CA GLN A 147 24.45 -0.74 8.09
C GLN A 147 24.22 -0.59 6.57
N LYS A 148 25.26 -0.21 5.83
CA LYS A 148 25.20 -0.05 4.36
C LYS A 148 24.76 -1.35 3.66
N GLU A 149 25.08 -2.50 4.23
CA GLU A 149 24.75 -3.83 3.71
C GLU A 149 23.35 -4.31 4.10
N ALA A 150 22.60 -3.53 4.89
CA ALA A 150 21.28 -3.91 5.35
C ALA A 150 20.33 -4.16 4.17
N THR A 151 19.55 -5.22 4.26
CA THR A 151 18.55 -5.63 3.26
C THR A 151 17.13 -5.26 3.69
N TYR A 152 16.15 -5.36 2.79
CA TYR A 152 14.73 -5.23 3.18
C TYR A 152 14.34 -6.26 4.24
N TYR A 153 14.94 -7.46 4.21
CA TYR A 153 14.77 -8.47 5.25
C TYR A 153 15.29 -8.00 6.62
N ASN A 154 16.44 -7.30 6.68
CA ASN A 154 16.91 -6.72 7.94
C ASN A 154 15.98 -5.61 8.44
N LEU A 155 15.48 -4.78 7.52
CA LEU A 155 14.53 -3.73 7.84
C LEU A 155 13.23 -4.30 8.44
N ILE A 156 12.62 -5.30 7.80
CA ILE A 156 11.36 -5.86 8.32
C ILE A 156 11.55 -6.51 9.69
N HIS A 157 12.67 -7.19 9.94
CA HIS A 157 12.99 -7.71 11.28
C HIS A 157 13.12 -6.63 12.34
N LEU A 158 13.77 -5.51 12.00
CA LEU A 158 13.88 -4.36 12.90
C LEU A 158 12.51 -3.72 13.15
N LEU A 159 11.69 -3.56 12.10
CA LEU A 159 10.32 -3.04 12.22
C LEU A 159 9.47 -3.91 13.12
N THR A 160 9.47 -5.23 12.91
CA THR A 160 8.77 -6.18 13.78
C THR A 160 9.24 -6.05 15.22
N ALA A 161 10.55 -5.86 15.46
CA ALA A 161 11.09 -5.64 16.80
C ALA A 161 10.59 -4.34 17.45
N LEU A 162 10.52 -3.24 16.68
CA LEU A 162 10.02 -1.94 17.14
C LEU A 162 8.50 -1.94 17.38
N LEU A 163 7.77 -2.73 16.60
CA LEU A 163 6.32 -2.82 16.62
C LEU A 163 5.78 -3.92 17.55
N ARG A 164 6.62 -4.73 18.22
CA ARG A 164 6.18 -5.85 19.09
C ARG A 164 5.12 -5.52 20.14
N ARG A 165 5.02 -4.26 20.57
CA ARG A 165 4.02 -3.82 21.55
C ARG A 165 2.70 -3.41 20.92
N ASN A 166 2.67 -3.27 19.60
CA ASN A 166 1.51 -2.89 18.82
C ASN A 166 0.95 -4.15 18.14
N ILE A 167 -0.37 -4.23 17.99
CA ILE A 167 -1.06 -5.42 17.41
C ILE A 167 -0.97 -5.39 15.86
N GLN A 168 0.03 -4.71 15.29
CA GLN A 168 0.25 -4.61 13.84
C GLN A 168 1.59 -5.24 13.47
N HIS A 169 1.56 -6.13 12.47
CA HIS A 169 2.69 -6.92 12.02
C HIS A 169 3.03 -6.49 10.60
N PRO A 170 4.19 -5.84 10.39
CA PRO A 170 4.52 -5.31 9.08
C PRO A 170 4.78 -6.47 8.11
N MET A 171 4.33 -6.30 6.86
CA MET A 171 4.56 -7.27 5.79
C MET A 171 5.65 -6.84 4.83
N LEU A 172 6.36 -7.82 4.27
CA LEU A 172 7.36 -7.64 3.23
C LEU A 172 7.07 -8.62 2.09
N ALA A 173 6.88 -8.09 0.88
CA ALA A 173 6.60 -8.89 -0.32
C ALA A 173 7.41 -8.43 -1.53
N GLY A 174 7.51 -9.30 -2.54
CA GLY A 174 8.20 -9.06 -3.81
C GLY A 174 9.47 -9.89 -4.00
N ASP A 175 10.03 -9.83 -5.20
CA ASP A 175 11.16 -10.70 -5.57
C ASP A 175 12.50 -10.21 -5.03
N ARG A 176 12.59 -8.92 -4.71
CA ARG A 176 13.84 -8.23 -4.33
C ARG A 176 14.02 -8.05 -2.82
N VAL A 177 13.25 -8.77 -2.01
CA VAL A 177 13.22 -8.63 -0.54
C VAL A 177 14.54 -8.95 0.18
N ARG A 178 15.45 -9.67 -0.50
CA ARG A 178 16.79 -9.99 0.03
C ARG A 178 17.89 -9.05 -0.46
N GLU A 179 17.57 -8.11 -1.34
CA GLU A 179 18.53 -7.14 -1.82
C GLU A 179 18.76 -6.02 -0.79
N ARG A 180 19.87 -5.28 -0.94
CA ARG A 180 20.27 -4.18 -0.03
C ARG A 180 19.31 -2.99 -0.10
N LEU A 181 19.04 -2.32 1.02
CA LEU A 181 18.26 -1.08 1.06
C LEU A 181 18.97 0.05 0.30
N TRP A 182 20.28 0.13 0.50
CA TRP A 182 21.15 1.17 -0.04
C TRP A 182 21.99 0.60 -1.18
N LEU A 183 22.16 1.39 -2.25
CA LEU A 183 23.08 1.08 -3.35
C LEU A 183 24.45 1.72 -3.08
#